data_AF-A0A4S4L1L0-F1
#
_entry.id   AF-A0A4S4L1L0-F1
#
_cell.length_a   1.000
_cell.length_b   1.000
_cell.length_c   1.000
_cell.angle_alpha   90.00
_cell.angle_beta   90.00
_cell.angle_gamma   90.00
#
_symmetry.space_group_name_H-M   'P 1'
#
loop_
_entity.id
_entity.type
_entity.pdbx_description
1 polymer ?
#
loop_
_entity_poly.entity_id
_entity_poly.type
_entity_poly.pdbx_seq_one_letter_code
_entity_poly.pdbx_strand_id
1 'polypeptide(L)'
;MKLSITFCVSTLVASTAAAPLDLFWRQVVADGLTLTQIDALTPQFGHAADVNPTGTGNCDGAVNDTNGLPIEVPCSCPPPRATFIQSLAANIAAGHAVNNPSVAVTFPTDNSTASILARFNAASITLQNENGEGVGCPESSTTWTAQAAAIQAGAKDNNAPTAAAPPSSSAPVSASSPATTVAAPASSAVTTASASAPSTTGADGLSLAQIDALTPQFGHDADVNPTGTGNCDGAVDDANGDPILVPCDCPPPRNQFIQDLTANIAAGFAVNNPSVAITFPTDNSTNSILARFNAASVTLQNTNGPGVGCPISSTTWTAQANAIRDGQQSRVAIATTLSVSTESSVSTSPAASSVVAGCPAPEPTPTSSEVPTPSSIVSASPVSSTDVTSADGLSLAQIDALTPRLGFSSGVNPTGTGNCDGAVNGANGQPIEVPCSCPPARDVFIQSLAQDIAAGHAVNNPSVSVSFPTDNSTSSQITRIQSSLVALQNLNGPGQGCPAASTTLSAQLAALQG
;
A
#
# COMPACT_ATOMS: atom_id res chain seq x y z
N MET A 1 -63.92 30.80 39.81
CA MET A 1 -63.12 32.03 39.66
C MET A 1 -61.66 31.68 39.89
N LYS A 2 -60.88 31.48 38.83
CA LYS A 2 -59.43 31.27 38.90
C LYS A 2 -58.77 32.36 38.05
N LEU A 3 -57.96 33.16 38.74
CA LEU A 3 -57.33 34.39 38.29
C LEU A 3 -56.03 34.02 37.55
N SER A 4 -55.92 34.41 36.27
CA SER A 4 -54.68 34.31 35.49
C SER A 4 -53.77 35.49 35.84
N ILE A 5 -52.52 35.21 36.21
CA ILE A 5 -51.44 36.21 36.34
C ILE A 5 -50.47 35.98 35.19
N THR A 6 -50.47 36.91 34.24
CA THR A 6 -49.54 37.00 33.12
C THR A 6 -48.29 37.75 33.56
N PHE A 7 -47.14 37.09 33.56
CA PHE A 7 -45.82 37.73 33.72
C PHE A 7 -45.25 38.05 32.33
N CYS A 8 -45.19 39.35 31.98
CA CYS A 8 -44.41 39.85 30.87
C CYS A 8 -42.93 39.96 31.30
N VAL A 9 -42.07 39.14 30.71
CA VAL A 9 -40.61 39.30 30.79
C VAL A 9 -40.15 39.98 29.51
N SER A 10 -39.77 41.25 29.60
CA SER A 10 -39.10 42.00 28.54
C SER A 10 -37.62 41.62 28.51
N THR A 11 -37.19 40.85 27.52
CA THR A 11 -35.77 40.62 27.22
C THR A 11 -35.22 41.74 26.35
N LEU A 12 -34.23 42.43 26.91
CA LEU A 12 -33.40 43.46 26.29
C LEU A 12 -32.55 42.83 25.18
N VAL A 13 -32.76 43.23 23.91
CA VAL A 13 -31.91 42.82 22.78
C VAL A 13 -30.73 43.79 22.72
N ALA A 14 -29.54 43.32 23.10
CA ALA A 14 -28.29 44.05 22.90
C ALA A 14 -27.79 43.80 21.46
N SER A 15 -27.87 44.81 20.61
CA SER A 15 -27.22 44.82 19.30
C SER A 15 -25.70 44.97 19.46
N THR A 16 -24.97 43.87 19.33
CA THR A 16 -23.51 43.90 19.16
C THR A 16 -23.16 44.05 17.68
N ALA A 17 -22.45 45.13 17.36
CA ALA A 17 -21.91 45.38 16.03
C ALA A 17 -20.90 44.29 15.65
N ALA A 18 -21.13 43.64 14.50
CA ALA A 18 -20.18 42.71 13.88
C ALA A 18 -19.00 43.50 13.30
N ALA A 19 -17.82 43.34 13.90
CA ALA A 19 -16.55 43.69 13.27
C ALA A 19 -16.16 42.58 12.27
N PRO A 20 -15.50 42.90 11.13
CA PRO A 20 -15.12 41.92 10.13
C PRO A 20 -13.98 41.02 10.68
N LEU A 21 -14.30 39.75 10.89
CA LEU A 21 -13.42 38.67 11.38
C LEU A 21 -12.63 38.02 10.22
N ASP A 22 -12.15 38.80 9.24
CA ASP A 22 -11.61 38.25 7.99
C ASP A 22 -10.07 38.29 7.86
N LEU A 23 -9.34 38.55 8.95
CA LEU A 23 -7.88 38.76 8.88
C LEU A 23 -7.03 37.99 9.91
N PHE A 24 -7.59 37.01 10.61
CA PHE A 24 -6.84 36.19 11.58
C PHE A 24 -6.96 34.67 11.41
N TRP A 25 -7.43 34.18 10.26
CA TRP A 25 -7.35 32.75 9.90
C TRP A 25 -5.96 32.34 9.41
N ARG A 26 -4.91 32.66 10.18
CA ARG A 26 -3.74 31.79 10.23
C ARG A 26 -4.18 30.56 11.03
N GLN A 27 -5.03 29.76 10.39
CA GLN A 27 -5.87 28.73 10.95
C GLN A 27 -4.98 27.56 11.32
N VAL A 28 -4.38 27.67 12.49
CA VAL A 28 -3.90 26.53 13.24
C VAL A 28 -5.16 25.69 13.50
N VAL A 29 -5.25 24.57 12.78
CA VAL A 29 -6.29 23.57 13.01
C VAL A 29 -6.11 23.04 14.44
N ALA A 30 -7.17 22.50 15.06
CA ALA A 30 -6.99 21.75 16.30
C ALA A 30 -5.82 20.77 16.13
N ASP A 31 -4.94 20.71 17.14
CA ASP A 31 -3.66 19.97 17.15
C ASP A 31 -2.44 20.63 16.50
N GLY A 32 -2.51 21.88 16.06
CA GLY A 32 -1.31 22.63 15.68
C GLY A 32 -0.88 22.47 14.21
N LEU A 33 -1.62 21.74 13.40
CA LEU A 33 -1.32 21.56 11.98
C LEU A 33 -1.77 22.76 11.14
N THR A 34 -0.95 23.11 10.16
CA THR A 34 -1.30 24.04 9.08
C THR A 34 -1.93 23.30 7.89
N LEU A 35 -2.71 24.00 7.05
CA LEU A 35 -3.29 23.41 5.83
C LEU A 35 -2.22 22.76 4.93
N THR A 36 -1.04 23.37 4.81
CA THR A 36 0.08 22.82 4.02
C THR A 36 0.61 21.51 4.61
N GLN A 37 0.66 21.38 5.94
CA GLN A 37 1.05 20.12 6.59
C GLN A 37 -0.02 19.05 6.40
N ILE A 38 -1.30 19.39 6.52
CA ILE A 38 -2.40 18.46 6.24
C ILE A 38 -2.31 18.00 4.79
N ASP A 39 -2.12 18.92 3.84
CA ASP A 39 -2.00 18.59 2.42
C ASP A 39 -0.79 17.68 2.12
N ALA A 40 0.35 17.92 2.78
CA ALA A 40 1.54 17.09 2.63
C ALA A 40 1.37 15.68 3.23
N LEU A 41 0.59 15.55 4.30
CA LEU A 41 0.31 14.26 4.96
C LEU A 41 -0.86 13.50 4.33
N THR A 42 -1.68 14.18 3.52
CA THR A 42 -2.84 13.62 2.86
C THR A 42 -2.42 12.80 1.64
N PRO A 43 -2.90 11.55 1.51
CA PRO A 43 -2.61 10.74 0.33
C PRO A 43 -3.11 11.39 -0.96
N GLN A 44 -2.34 11.27 -2.05
CA GLN A 44 -2.81 11.73 -3.37
C GLN A 44 -3.99 10.88 -3.83
N PHE A 45 -4.96 11.49 -4.52
CA PHE A 45 -6.08 10.74 -5.12
C PHE A 45 -5.57 9.70 -6.13
N GLY A 46 -4.50 10.02 -6.87
CA GLY A 46 -3.93 9.14 -7.89
C GLY A 46 -4.85 8.90 -9.09
N HIS A 47 -5.93 9.70 -9.23
CA HIS A 47 -6.84 9.70 -10.36
C HIS A 47 -7.35 11.13 -10.60
N ALA A 48 -7.60 11.47 -11.86
CA ALA A 48 -8.18 12.75 -12.23
C ALA A 48 -9.71 12.67 -12.20
N ALA A 49 -10.38 13.79 -11.95
CA ALA A 49 -11.83 13.89 -12.15
C ALA A 49 -12.15 13.90 -13.66
N ASP A 50 -13.41 13.61 -13.99
CA ASP A 50 -13.95 13.70 -15.36
C ASP A 50 -13.23 12.80 -16.39
N VAL A 51 -12.71 11.64 -15.96
CA VAL A 51 -12.08 10.67 -16.86
C VAL A 51 -13.17 9.90 -17.61
N ASN A 52 -13.14 9.95 -18.94
CA ASN A 52 -14.07 9.25 -19.84
C ASN A 52 -15.56 9.43 -19.49
N PRO A 53 -16.11 10.66 -19.62
CA PRO A 53 -17.52 10.89 -19.34
C PRO A 53 -18.42 10.09 -20.29
N THR A 54 -19.33 9.32 -19.72
CA THR A 54 -20.32 8.49 -20.45
C THR A 54 -21.48 9.32 -21.04
N GLY A 55 -21.56 10.61 -20.69
CA GLY A 55 -22.66 11.50 -21.07
C GLY A 55 -23.90 11.42 -20.17
N THR A 56 -23.93 10.51 -19.18
CA THR A 56 -25.01 10.40 -18.18
C THR A 56 -24.69 11.07 -16.85
N GLY A 57 -23.50 11.70 -16.73
CA GLY A 57 -22.98 12.26 -15.47
C GLY A 57 -22.02 11.32 -14.72
N ASN A 58 -21.80 10.11 -15.23
CA ASN A 58 -20.83 9.15 -14.73
C ASN A 58 -19.54 9.15 -15.55
N CYS A 59 -18.43 8.90 -14.87
CA CYS A 59 -17.07 8.85 -15.38
C CYS A 59 -16.36 7.60 -14.84
N ASP A 60 -15.27 7.20 -15.47
CA ASP A 60 -14.47 6.06 -15.04
C ASP A 60 -13.78 6.37 -13.71
N GLY A 61 -13.95 5.49 -12.73
CA GLY A 61 -13.25 5.51 -11.45
C GLY A 61 -11.79 5.07 -11.58
N ALA A 62 -11.08 5.19 -10.46
CA ALA A 62 -9.66 4.85 -10.33
C ALA A 62 -9.40 3.34 -10.17
N VAL A 63 -10.45 2.57 -9.91
CA VAL A 63 -10.38 1.11 -9.68
C VAL A 63 -11.30 0.38 -10.63
N ASN A 64 -10.89 -0.82 -11.03
CA ASN A 64 -11.69 -1.69 -11.87
C ASN A 64 -12.55 -2.63 -11.01
N ASP A 65 -13.70 -3.01 -11.54
CA ASP A 65 -14.55 -4.05 -11.01
C ASP A 65 -13.94 -5.46 -11.24
N THR A 66 -14.66 -6.49 -10.81
CA THR A 66 -14.23 -7.90 -10.98
C THR A 66 -14.13 -8.35 -12.43
N ASN A 67 -14.71 -7.60 -13.37
CA ASN A 67 -14.66 -7.88 -14.81
C ASN A 67 -13.52 -7.10 -15.50
N GLY A 68 -12.73 -6.34 -14.73
CA GLY A 68 -11.66 -5.50 -15.26
C GLY A 68 -12.14 -4.19 -15.88
N LEU A 69 -13.42 -3.83 -15.73
CA LEU A 69 -13.98 -2.57 -16.21
C LEU A 69 -13.87 -1.50 -15.12
N PRO A 70 -13.52 -0.23 -15.43
CA PRO A 70 -13.53 0.85 -14.45
C PRO A 70 -14.89 0.95 -13.75
N ILE A 71 -14.88 1.10 -12.42
CA ILE A 71 -16.11 1.34 -11.67
C ILE A 71 -16.58 2.76 -11.99
N GLU A 72 -17.82 2.91 -12.46
CA GLU A 72 -18.39 4.23 -12.71
C GLU A 72 -18.56 5.04 -11.42
N VAL A 73 -18.11 6.29 -11.45
CA VAL A 73 -18.23 7.28 -10.36
C VAL A 73 -18.83 8.58 -10.90
N PRO A 74 -19.44 9.45 -10.08
CA PRO A 74 -19.87 10.77 -10.54
C PRO A 74 -18.69 11.56 -11.12
N CYS A 75 -18.87 12.23 -12.25
CA CYS A 75 -17.78 12.97 -12.91
C CYS A 75 -17.16 14.10 -12.07
N SER A 76 -17.86 14.57 -11.04
CA SER A 76 -17.33 15.52 -10.05
C SER A 76 -16.35 14.89 -9.05
N CYS A 77 -16.11 13.58 -9.14
CA CYS A 77 -15.24 12.84 -8.25
C CYS A 77 -13.93 12.41 -8.94
N PRO A 78 -12.77 12.60 -8.29
CA PRO A 78 -12.58 13.22 -6.97
C PRO A 78 -12.79 14.76 -7.00
N PRO A 79 -13.13 15.40 -5.86
CA PRO A 79 -13.24 16.86 -5.76
C PRO A 79 -11.88 17.54 -6.02
N PRO A 80 -11.86 18.84 -6.35
CA PRO A 80 -10.61 19.59 -6.40
C PRO A 80 -9.84 19.46 -5.08
N ARG A 81 -8.56 19.10 -5.16
CA ARG A 81 -7.73 18.81 -3.98
C ARG A 81 -7.75 19.93 -2.93
N ALA A 82 -7.73 21.19 -3.35
CA ALA A 82 -7.81 22.32 -2.42
C ALA A 82 -9.11 22.35 -1.61
N THR A 83 -10.25 22.03 -2.23
CA THR A 83 -11.54 21.93 -1.55
C THR A 83 -11.54 20.76 -0.57
N PHE A 84 -11.04 19.60 -1.01
CA PHE A 84 -10.92 18.41 -0.16
C PHE A 84 -10.05 18.64 1.09
N ILE A 85 -8.91 19.30 0.94
CA ILE A 85 -8.03 19.62 2.09
C ILE A 85 -8.72 20.55 3.08
N GLN A 86 -9.57 21.47 2.62
CA GLN A 86 -10.38 22.32 3.52
C GLN A 86 -11.41 21.48 4.28
N SER A 87 -12.13 20.58 3.60
CA SER A 87 -13.06 19.63 4.21
C SER A 87 -12.36 18.75 5.25
N LEU A 88 -11.20 18.19 4.91
CA LEU A 88 -10.39 17.34 5.79
C LEU A 88 -9.90 18.13 7.01
N ALA A 89 -9.40 19.35 6.83
CA ALA A 89 -8.98 20.22 7.92
C ALA A 89 -10.14 20.55 8.87
N ALA A 90 -11.35 20.79 8.35
CA ALA A 90 -12.55 21.01 9.17
C ALA A 90 -12.91 19.76 9.99
N ASN A 91 -12.84 18.57 9.37
CA ASN A 91 -13.08 17.30 10.05
C ASN A 91 -12.06 17.01 11.16
N ILE A 92 -10.78 17.27 10.89
CA ILE A 92 -9.70 17.16 11.89
C ILE A 92 -9.93 18.12 13.04
N ALA A 93 -10.28 19.39 12.76
CA ALA A 93 -10.58 20.38 13.78
C ALA A 93 -11.75 19.96 14.70
N ALA A 94 -12.75 19.30 14.13
CA ALA A 94 -13.93 18.83 14.84
C ALA A 94 -13.69 17.49 15.57
N GLY A 95 -12.68 16.71 15.16
CA GLY A 95 -12.47 15.33 15.61
C GLY A 95 -13.51 14.34 15.05
N HIS A 96 -14.33 14.76 14.09
CA HIS A 96 -15.39 13.98 13.44
C HIS A 96 -15.71 14.58 12.07
N ALA A 97 -16.42 13.82 11.21
CA ALA A 97 -16.88 14.35 9.94
C ALA A 97 -17.94 15.44 10.17
N VAL A 98 -17.69 16.68 9.73
CA VAL A 98 -18.58 17.83 10.04
C VAL A 98 -20.01 17.65 9.52
N ASN A 99 -20.17 16.94 8.41
CA ASN A 99 -21.48 16.62 7.83
C ASN A 99 -22.05 15.28 8.30
N ASN A 100 -21.29 14.52 9.10
CA ASN A 100 -21.72 13.29 9.73
C ASN A 100 -21.05 13.12 11.11
N PRO A 101 -21.55 13.83 12.14
CA PRO A 101 -20.91 13.87 13.45
C PRO A 101 -20.83 12.53 14.19
N SER A 102 -21.55 11.51 13.70
CA SER A 102 -21.49 10.16 14.25
C SER A 102 -20.19 9.43 13.93
N VAL A 103 -19.45 9.88 12.90
CA VAL A 103 -18.20 9.27 12.44
C VAL A 103 -17.01 10.08 12.94
N ALA A 104 -16.24 9.49 13.85
CA ALA A 104 -15.02 10.10 14.37
C ALA A 104 -13.90 10.12 13.32
N VAL A 105 -13.09 11.18 13.33
CA VAL A 105 -11.94 11.35 12.44
C VAL A 105 -10.70 11.53 13.30
N THR A 106 -9.65 10.74 13.03
CA THR A 106 -8.35 10.88 13.69
C THR A 106 -7.27 11.01 12.64
N PHE A 107 -6.39 12.01 12.78
CA PHE A 107 -5.36 12.29 11.79
C PHE A 107 -3.98 12.37 12.46
N PRO A 108 -3.37 11.21 12.77
CA PRO A 108 -2.08 11.19 13.42
C PRO A 108 -1.00 11.72 12.48
N THR A 109 0.07 12.29 13.04
CA THR A 109 1.13 12.98 12.29
C THR A 109 2.44 12.21 12.17
N ASP A 110 2.61 11.12 12.93
CA ASP A 110 3.80 10.30 12.82
C ASP A 110 3.77 9.43 11.54
N ASN A 111 4.92 8.83 11.23
CA ASN A 111 5.10 8.05 10.01
C ASN A 111 4.98 6.54 10.23
N SER A 112 4.39 6.09 11.36
CA SER A 112 4.08 4.68 11.52
C SER A 112 3.06 4.24 10.47
N THR A 113 3.11 2.97 10.06
CA THR A 113 2.10 2.40 9.17
C THR A 113 0.69 2.60 9.70
N ALA A 114 0.50 2.39 11.02
CA ALA A 114 -0.79 2.62 11.66
C ALA A 114 -1.28 4.06 11.45
N SER A 115 -0.38 5.04 11.62
CA SER A 115 -0.72 6.45 11.42
C SER A 115 -0.95 6.81 9.96
N ILE A 116 -0.17 6.26 9.03
CA ILE A 116 -0.42 6.44 7.58
C ILE A 116 -1.80 5.87 7.23
N LEU A 117 -2.13 4.65 7.66
CA LEU A 117 -3.44 4.03 7.38
C LEU A 117 -4.59 4.79 8.04
N ALA A 118 -4.38 5.33 9.24
CA ALA A 118 -5.36 6.21 9.86
C ALA A 118 -5.60 7.48 9.04
N ARG A 119 -4.57 8.04 8.39
CA ARG A 119 -4.74 9.17 7.45
C ARG A 119 -5.50 8.77 6.18
N PHE A 120 -5.27 7.57 5.63
CA PHE A 120 -6.10 7.05 4.53
C PHE A 120 -7.56 6.91 4.94
N ASN A 121 -7.83 6.38 6.12
CA ASN A 121 -9.19 6.24 6.66
C ASN A 121 -9.84 7.62 6.86
N ALA A 122 -9.15 8.57 7.50
CA ALA A 122 -9.63 9.94 7.69
C ALA A 122 -9.94 10.65 6.35
N ALA A 123 -9.08 10.45 5.34
CA ALA A 123 -9.29 10.96 3.99
C ALA A 123 -10.54 10.34 3.34
N SER A 124 -10.72 9.03 3.48
CA SER A 124 -11.86 8.28 2.95
C SER A 124 -13.18 8.68 3.59
N ILE A 125 -13.23 8.78 4.93
CA ILE A 125 -14.39 9.32 5.66
C ILE A 125 -14.73 10.72 5.16
N THR A 126 -13.73 11.58 4.99
CA THR A 126 -13.94 12.95 4.51
C THR A 126 -14.54 12.94 3.11
N LEU A 127 -13.98 12.14 2.20
CA LEU A 127 -14.42 12.03 0.81
C LEU A 127 -15.87 11.56 0.70
N GLN A 128 -16.25 10.55 1.49
CA GLN A 128 -17.59 9.98 1.50
C GLN A 128 -18.64 10.87 2.16
N ASN A 129 -18.23 11.84 3.01
CA ASN A 129 -19.14 12.71 3.76
C ASN A 129 -19.02 14.20 3.37
N GLU A 130 -18.42 14.53 2.22
CA GLU A 130 -18.22 15.95 1.82
C GLU A 130 -19.52 16.75 1.69
N ASN A 131 -20.64 16.11 1.32
CA ASN A 131 -21.91 16.79 1.06
C ASN A 131 -23.07 16.31 1.95
N GLY A 132 -22.79 15.50 2.98
CA GLY A 132 -23.81 14.91 3.86
C GLY A 132 -23.44 13.51 4.31
N GLU A 133 -24.24 12.93 5.20
CA GLU A 133 -24.09 11.54 5.65
C GLU A 133 -24.17 10.57 4.46
N GLY A 134 -23.01 9.98 4.10
CA GLY A 134 -22.87 9.09 2.95
C GLY A 134 -23.08 9.75 1.59
N VAL A 135 -23.13 11.09 1.53
CA VAL A 135 -23.27 11.86 0.30
C VAL A 135 -21.93 12.51 0.00
N GLY A 136 -21.13 11.84 -0.83
CA GLY A 136 -19.79 12.28 -1.19
C GLY A 136 -19.27 11.49 -2.38
N CYS A 137 -17.96 11.53 -2.58
CA CYS A 137 -17.32 10.74 -3.61
C CYS A 137 -17.01 9.33 -3.06
N PRO A 138 -17.31 8.27 -3.83
CA PRO A 138 -16.97 6.91 -3.42
C PRO A 138 -15.44 6.73 -3.42
N GLU A 139 -14.90 5.84 -2.58
CA GLU A 139 -13.45 5.56 -2.57
C GLU A 139 -12.92 5.13 -3.94
N SER A 140 -13.76 4.50 -4.76
CA SER A 140 -13.44 4.11 -6.13
C SER A 140 -13.08 5.28 -7.05
N SER A 141 -13.33 6.54 -6.65
CA SER A 141 -12.80 7.71 -7.37
C SER A 141 -11.34 8.02 -7.04
N THR A 142 -10.68 7.19 -6.24
CA THR A 142 -9.29 7.33 -5.81
C THR A 142 -8.57 5.99 -5.84
N THR A 143 -7.24 6.03 -5.82
CA THR A 143 -6.38 4.84 -5.73
C THR A 143 -6.04 4.48 -4.27
N TRP A 144 -6.77 5.04 -3.30
CA TRP A 144 -6.44 4.91 -1.88
C TRP A 144 -6.43 3.48 -1.36
N THR A 145 -7.39 2.65 -1.77
CA THR A 145 -7.43 1.23 -1.37
C THR A 145 -6.16 0.49 -1.82
N ALA A 146 -5.70 0.72 -3.05
CA ALA A 146 -4.48 0.13 -3.58
C ALA A 146 -3.22 0.67 -2.88
N GLN A 147 -3.17 1.98 -2.61
CA GLN A 147 -2.07 2.60 -1.87
C GLN A 147 -1.99 2.07 -0.43
N ALA A 148 -3.13 1.99 0.28
CA ALA A 148 -3.23 1.47 1.63
C ALA A 148 -2.84 -0.02 1.69
N ALA A 149 -3.28 -0.83 0.72
CA ALA A 149 -2.87 -2.22 0.59
C ALA A 149 -1.34 -2.35 0.38
N ALA A 150 -0.74 -1.49 -0.44
CA ALA A 150 0.70 -1.46 -0.63
C ALA A 150 1.45 -1.08 0.66
N ILE A 151 0.92 -0.16 1.45
CA ILE A 151 1.48 0.24 2.76
C ILE A 151 1.35 -0.89 3.79
N GLN A 152 0.19 -1.56 3.86
CA GLN A 152 -0.02 -2.71 4.74
C GLN A 152 0.89 -3.89 4.38
N ALA A 153 1.04 -4.16 3.08
CA ALA A 153 1.98 -5.15 2.59
C ALA A 153 3.41 -4.80 3.02
N GLY A 154 3.78 -3.52 3.01
CA GLY A 154 5.08 -3.04 3.50
C GLY A 154 5.27 -3.06 5.02
N ALA A 155 4.21 -3.19 5.82
CA ALA A 155 4.26 -3.10 7.28
C ALA A 155 4.34 -4.42 8.02
N LYS A 156 4.08 -5.53 7.33
CA LYS A 156 4.24 -6.88 7.89
C LYS A 156 5.70 -7.20 8.23
N ASP A 157 6.63 -6.39 7.71
CA ASP A 157 8.05 -6.50 7.96
C ASP A 157 8.57 -5.20 8.61
N ASN A 158 8.55 -5.09 9.95
CA ASN A 158 9.73 -4.73 10.78
C ASN A 158 9.44 -4.10 12.16
N ASN A 159 10.22 -4.60 13.13
CA ASN A 159 10.53 -4.03 14.44
C ASN A 159 11.04 -2.58 14.33
N ALA A 160 10.55 -1.69 15.20
CA ALA A 160 10.76 -0.25 15.14
C ALA A 160 12.15 0.21 15.64
N PRO A 161 12.72 1.31 15.09
CA PRO A 161 13.65 2.16 15.82
C PRO A 161 13.02 3.50 16.22
N THR A 162 13.40 3.92 17.42
CA THR A 162 12.99 5.12 18.18
C THR A 162 13.32 6.43 17.45
N ALA A 163 12.35 7.35 17.37
CA ALA A 163 12.50 8.68 16.75
C ALA A 163 13.25 9.66 17.67
N ALA A 164 14.18 10.43 17.08
CA ALA A 164 14.82 11.59 17.70
C ALA A 164 13.98 12.86 17.51
N ALA A 165 13.98 13.73 18.53
CA ALA A 165 13.16 14.93 18.66
C ALA A 165 13.51 16.05 17.63
N PRO A 166 12.54 16.92 17.26
CA PRO A 166 12.76 17.98 16.28
C PRO A 166 13.56 19.18 16.82
N PRO A 167 14.49 19.78 16.06
CA PRO A 167 15.17 21.02 16.43
C PRO A 167 14.31 22.27 16.19
N SER A 168 14.57 23.29 17.02
CA SER A 168 13.82 24.53 17.16
C SER A 168 14.00 25.54 16.02
N SER A 169 12.94 26.32 15.79
CA SER A 169 12.77 27.40 14.81
C SER A 169 13.78 28.55 14.94
N SER A 170 14.28 29.05 13.81
CA SER A 170 14.97 30.34 13.69
C SER A 170 14.17 31.31 12.80
N ALA A 171 14.12 32.57 13.23
CA ALA A 171 13.25 33.67 12.76
C ALA A 171 13.67 34.31 11.41
N PRO A 172 12.79 35.11 10.76
CA PRO A 172 12.96 35.60 9.39
C PRO A 172 13.64 36.99 9.33
N VAL A 173 14.30 37.29 8.20
CA VAL A 173 14.70 38.67 7.85
C VAL A 173 14.18 39.07 6.48
N SER A 174 13.70 40.32 6.45
CA SER A 174 12.88 40.97 5.43
C SER A 174 13.61 41.40 4.16
N ALA A 175 12.80 41.58 3.11
CA ALA A 175 13.12 42.11 1.79
C ALA A 175 13.46 43.61 1.76
N SER A 176 14.22 44.04 0.74
CA SER A 176 14.12 45.37 0.10
C SER A 176 14.81 45.37 -1.29
N SER A 177 14.07 45.86 -2.29
CA SER A 177 14.53 46.43 -3.58
C SER A 177 14.28 47.96 -3.52
N PRO A 178 14.72 48.87 -4.45
CA PRO A 178 15.06 48.65 -5.87
C PRO A 178 16.21 49.53 -6.49
N ALA A 179 16.50 49.25 -7.78
CA ALA A 179 16.97 50.10 -8.90
C ALA A 179 18.25 50.98 -8.80
N THR A 180 19.15 50.93 -9.80
CA THR A 180 19.23 51.82 -11.00
C THR A 180 20.51 51.51 -11.84
N THR A 181 20.49 51.95 -13.10
CA THR A 181 21.28 51.76 -14.33
C THR A 181 22.82 51.99 -14.39
N VAL A 182 23.45 51.38 -15.44
CA VAL A 182 24.44 51.92 -16.44
C VAL A 182 25.77 51.13 -16.60
N ALA A 183 26.13 50.91 -17.89
CA ALA A 183 27.45 50.78 -18.54
C ALA A 183 28.06 49.39 -18.86
N ALA A 184 28.23 49.18 -20.17
CA ALA A 184 29.28 48.35 -20.79
C ALA A 184 30.67 49.02 -20.65
N PRO A 185 31.79 48.28 -20.73
CA PRO A 185 32.46 48.11 -22.02
C PRO A 185 33.15 46.73 -22.23
N ALA A 186 33.91 46.65 -23.34
CA ALA A 186 34.31 45.50 -24.12
C ALA A 186 35.50 44.64 -23.62
N SER A 187 35.51 43.41 -24.15
CA SER A 187 36.60 42.49 -24.54
C SER A 187 37.97 42.54 -23.86
N SER A 188 38.42 41.37 -23.36
CA SER A 188 39.73 40.77 -23.70
C SER A 188 39.80 39.28 -23.32
N ALA A 189 40.61 38.57 -24.10
CA ALA A 189 40.80 37.12 -24.14
C ALA A 189 41.39 36.50 -22.87
N VAL A 190 41.07 35.22 -22.62
CA VAL A 190 41.86 34.34 -21.74
C VAL A 190 42.04 32.95 -22.34
N THR A 191 43.32 32.58 -22.28
CA THR A 191 44.07 31.37 -22.55
C THR A 191 43.47 30.07 -21.98
N THR A 192 43.62 29.01 -22.75
CA THR A 192 43.48 27.60 -22.38
C THR A 192 44.45 27.19 -21.28
N ALA A 193 43.94 26.69 -20.14
CA ALA A 193 44.70 25.90 -19.18
C ALA A 193 43.80 24.79 -18.62
N SER A 194 44.28 23.54 -18.74
CA SER A 194 43.70 22.36 -18.11
C SER A 194 43.64 22.53 -16.60
N ALA A 195 42.43 22.49 -16.03
CA ALA A 195 42.21 22.38 -14.60
C ALA A 195 41.65 21.00 -14.28
N SER A 196 42.25 20.35 -13.30
CA SER A 196 41.79 19.09 -12.71
C SER A 196 40.29 19.16 -12.38
N ALA A 197 39.56 18.13 -12.78
CA ALA A 197 38.11 18.04 -12.61
C ALA A 197 37.71 18.29 -11.14
N PRO A 198 36.76 19.20 -10.86
CA PRO A 198 36.21 19.34 -9.53
C PRO A 198 35.38 18.12 -9.19
N SER A 199 35.72 17.43 -8.11
CA SER A 199 34.84 16.45 -7.46
C SER A 199 33.62 17.20 -6.95
N THR A 200 32.53 17.19 -7.71
CA THR A 200 31.24 17.76 -7.28
C THR A 200 30.65 16.84 -6.22
N THR A 201 30.98 17.10 -4.96
CA THR A 201 30.35 16.48 -3.80
C THR A 201 28.89 16.95 -3.72
N GLY A 202 27.93 16.03 -3.75
CA GLY A 202 26.51 16.35 -3.59
C GLY A 202 26.19 16.91 -2.19
N ALA A 203 25.02 17.51 -2.02
CA ALA A 203 24.63 18.22 -0.78
C ALA A 203 24.69 17.35 0.49
N ASP A 204 24.64 16.01 0.35
CA ASP A 204 24.74 15.04 1.45
C ASP A 204 26.11 14.36 1.57
N GLY A 205 27.13 14.85 0.87
CA GLY A 205 28.48 14.25 0.90
C GLY A 205 28.65 13.01 0.02
N LEU A 206 27.61 12.57 -0.70
CA LEU A 206 27.70 11.46 -1.65
C LEU A 206 28.36 11.91 -2.96
N SER A 207 29.28 11.08 -3.45
CA SER A 207 29.83 11.22 -4.80
C SER A 207 28.86 10.65 -5.85
N LEU A 208 28.96 11.14 -7.09
CA LEU A 208 28.15 10.65 -8.21
C LEU A 208 28.25 9.13 -8.40
N ALA A 209 29.43 8.55 -8.21
CA ALA A 209 29.66 7.11 -8.29
C ALA A 209 28.97 6.34 -7.15
N GLN A 210 28.86 6.91 -5.95
CA GLN A 210 28.11 6.29 -4.85
C GLN A 210 26.61 6.33 -5.11
N ILE A 211 26.09 7.44 -5.64
CA ILE A 211 24.68 7.55 -6.03
C ILE A 211 24.39 6.53 -7.13
N ASP A 212 25.21 6.44 -8.16
CA ASP A 212 25.05 5.46 -9.24
C ASP A 212 25.06 4.01 -8.73
N ALA A 213 25.99 3.67 -7.83
CA ALA A 213 26.08 2.34 -7.23
C ALA A 213 24.88 1.98 -6.35
N LEU A 214 24.28 2.96 -5.67
CA LEU A 214 23.10 2.78 -4.83
C LEU A 214 21.79 2.82 -5.62
N THR A 215 21.83 3.33 -6.86
CA THR A 215 20.66 3.47 -7.72
C THR A 215 20.33 2.15 -8.42
N PRO A 216 19.08 1.66 -8.31
CA PRO A 216 18.66 0.44 -8.97
C PRO A 216 18.93 0.46 -10.48
N GLN A 217 19.34 -0.68 -11.04
CA GLN A 217 19.47 -0.83 -12.49
C GLN A 217 18.08 -0.80 -13.14
N PHE A 218 17.92 -0.14 -14.29
CA PHE A 218 16.66 -0.17 -15.04
C PHE A 218 16.23 -1.59 -15.38
N GLY A 219 17.20 -2.45 -15.71
CA GLY A 219 16.97 -3.85 -16.09
C GLY A 219 16.23 -4.02 -17.42
N HIS A 220 16.17 -2.96 -18.22
CA HIS A 220 15.61 -2.92 -19.58
C HIS A 220 16.37 -1.88 -20.39
N ASP A 221 16.58 -2.14 -21.68
CA ASP A 221 17.19 -1.19 -22.61
C ASP A 221 16.10 -0.29 -23.22
N ALA A 222 16.48 0.91 -23.65
CA ALA A 222 15.58 1.77 -24.43
C ALA A 222 15.43 1.23 -25.86
N ASP A 223 14.40 1.70 -26.56
CA ASP A 223 14.15 1.38 -27.98
C ASP A 223 13.97 -0.13 -28.29
N VAL A 224 13.44 -0.91 -27.34
CA VAL A 224 13.15 -2.33 -27.56
C VAL A 224 11.88 -2.47 -28.41
N ASN A 225 11.99 -3.12 -29.57
CA ASN A 225 10.89 -3.41 -30.50
C ASN A 225 10.01 -2.19 -30.84
N PRO A 226 10.55 -1.18 -31.54
CA PRO A 226 9.77 0.00 -31.91
C PRO A 226 8.58 -0.37 -32.81
N THR A 227 7.38 0.08 -32.45
CA THR A 227 6.14 -0.17 -33.20
C THR A 227 6.02 0.69 -34.47
N GLY A 228 6.91 1.66 -34.66
CA GLY A 228 6.83 2.68 -35.70
C GLY A 228 5.89 3.86 -35.37
N THR A 229 5.22 3.86 -34.22
CA THR A 229 4.37 4.98 -33.74
C THR A 229 5.04 5.82 -32.65
N GLY A 230 6.34 5.63 -32.40
CA GLY A 230 7.09 6.25 -31.31
C GLY A 230 6.99 5.52 -29.96
N ASN A 231 6.35 4.35 -29.94
CA ASN A 231 6.27 3.48 -28.76
C ASN A 231 7.13 2.22 -28.96
N CYS A 232 7.61 1.70 -27.85
CA CYS A 232 8.49 0.54 -27.73
C CYS A 232 7.97 -0.35 -26.60
N ASP A 233 8.41 -1.61 -26.59
CA ASP A 233 8.04 -2.56 -25.54
C ASP A 233 8.66 -2.13 -24.20
N GLY A 234 7.82 -2.04 -23.16
CA GLY A 234 8.26 -1.81 -21.79
C GLY A 234 8.87 -3.05 -21.15
N ALA A 235 9.33 -2.87 -19.92
CA ALA A 235 10.01 -3.90 -19.13
C ALA A 235 9.05 -4.83 -18.37
N VAL A 236 7.74 -4.56 -18.43
CA VAL A 236 6.69 -5.29 -17.73
C VAL A 236 5.56 -5.63 -18.70
N ASP A 237 5.01 -6.82 -18.53
CA ASP A 237 3.86 -7.29 -19.30
C ASP A 237 2.55 -6.83 -18.63
N ASP A 238 1.51 -6.66 -19.44
CA ASP A 238 0.15 -6.43 -18.99
C ASP A 238 -0.51 -7.74 -18.48
N ALA A 239 -1.80 -7.68 -18.14
CA ALA A 239 -2.53 -8.85 -17.66
C ALA A 239 -2.69 -9.97 -18.70
N ASN A 240 -2.52 -9.67 -19.99
CA ASN A 240 -2.59 -10.63 -21.08
C ASN A 240 -1.21 -11.26 -21.39
N GLY A 241 -0.15 -10.76 -20.76
CA GLY A 241 1.23 -11.17 -21.03
C GLY A 241 1.87 -10.42 -22.20
N ASP A 242 1.26 -9.33 -22.67
CA ASP A 242 1.82 -8.47 -23.71
C ASP A 242 2.64 -7.34 -23.08
N PRO A 243 3.85 -7.00 -23.57
CA PRO A 243 4.65 -5.90 -23.04
C PRO A 243 3.88 -4.57 -23.04
N ILE A 244 3.88 -3.85 -21.91
CA ILE A 244 3.25 -2.54 -21.82
C ILE A 244 4.04 -1.56 -22.70
N LEU A 245 3.38 -0.93 -23.67
CA LEU A 245 4.02 0.06 -24.54
C LEU A 245 4.45 1.31 -23.77
N VAL A 246 5.69 1.74 -23.99
CA VAL A 246 6.30 2.96 -23.43
C VAL A 246 6.90 3.82 -24.53
N PRO A 247 7.13 5.13 -24.33
CA PRO A 247 7.87 5.94 -25.31
C PRO A 247 9.26 5.34 -25.57
N CYS A 248 9.71 5.31 -26.82
CA CYS A 248 10.99 4.67 -27.16
C CYS A 248 12.23 5.32 -26.51
N ASP A 249 12.13 6.60 -26.12
CA ASP A 249 13.17 7.30 -25.36
C ASP A 249 13.25 6.87 -23.87
N CYS A 250 12.42 5.90 -23.46
CA CYS A 250 12.37 5.37 -22.10
C CYS A 250 12.93 3.94 -22.02
N PRO A 251 13.82 3.65 -21.05
CA PRO A 251 14.36 4.55 -20.03
C PRO A 251 15.39 5.55 -20.60
N PRO A 252 15.59 6.71 -19.95
CA PRO A 252 16.60 7.68 -20.39
C PRO A 252 18.02 7.10 -20.25
N PRO A 253 19.03 7.65 -20.95
CA PRO A 253 20.41 7.24 -20.76
C PRO A 253 20.82 7.32 -19.28
N ARG A 254 21.41 6.24 -18.74
CA ARG A 254 21.72 6.13 -17.30
C ARG A 254 22.50 7.32 -16.76
N ASN A 255 23.49 7.83 -17.49
CA ASN A 255 24.27 8.99 -17.07
C ASN A 255 23.44 10.27 -16.92
N GLN A 256 22.41 10.45 -17.76
CA GLN A 256 21.47 11.56 -17.63
C GLN A 256 20.60 11.37 -16.38
N PHE A 257 20.03 10.18 -16.22
CA PHE A 257 19.19 9.86 -15.06
C PHE A 257 19.92 10.03 -13.72
N ILE A 258 21.18 9.59 -13.62
CA ILE A 258 21.97 9.77 -12.40
C ILE A 258 22.26 11.24 -12.11
N GLN A 259 22.43 12.08 -13.13
CA GLN A 259 22.58 13.53 -12.94
C GLN A 259 21.28 14.14 -12.40
N ASP A 260 20.13 13.78 -12.96
CA ASP A 260 18.82 14.27 -12.53
C ASP A 260 18.50 13.81 -11.10
N LEU A 261 18.77 12.53 -10.79
CA LEU A 261 18.62 11.98 -9.44
C LEU A 261 19.53 12.70 -8.44
N THR A 262 20.78 13.00 -8.83
CA THR A 262 21.72 13.74 -7.97
C THR A 262 21.23 15.15 -7.68
N ALA A 263 20.68 15.84 -8.69
CA ALA A 263 20.08 17.17 -8.51
C ALA A 263 18.87 17.12 -7.56
N ASN A 264 18.02 16.09 -7.71
CA ASN A 264 16.88 15.85 -6.85
C ASN A 264 17.26 15.57 -5.39
N ILE A 265 18.26 14.70 -5.17
CA ILE A 265 18.78 14.39 -3.83
C ILE A 265 19.33 15.68 -3.19
N ALA A 266 20.11 16.45 -3.93
CA ALA A 266 20.68 17.70 -3.43
C ALA A 266 19.62 18.75 -3.08
N ALA A 267 18.49 18.76 -3.78
CA ALA A 267 17.35 19.63 -3.49
C ALA A 267 16.46 19.11 -2.35
N GLY A 268 16.46 17.80 -2.08
CA GLY A 268 15.52 17.14 -1.18
C GLY A 268 14.10 16.98 -1.77
N PHE A 269 13.92 17.28 -3.05
CA PHE A 269 12.67 17.19 -3.80
C PHE A 269 12.96 17.03 -5.30
N ALA A 270 11.97 16.62 -6.10
CA ALA A 270 12.13 16.55 -7.55
C ALA A 270 12.28 17.97 -8.14
N VAL A 271 13.43 18.31 -8.74
CA VAL A 271 13.71 19.69 -9.19
C VAL A 271 12.69 20.21 -10.22
N ASN A 272 12.17 19.31 -11.06
CA ASN A 272 11.13 19.62 -12.05
C ASN A 272 9.70 19.46 -11.50
N ASN A 273 9.56 18.98 -10.27
CA ASN A 273 8.29 18.91 -9.54
C ASN A 273 8.50 19.11 -8.03
N PRO A 274 8.73 20.36 -7.57
CA PRO A 274 9.13 20.63 -6.18
C PRO A 274 8.10 20.24 -5.12
N SER A 275 6.87 19.89 -5.53
CA SER A 275 5.82 19.41 -4.63
C SER A 275 6.07 17.99 -4.11
N VAL A 276 6.98 17.23 -4.75
CA VAL A 276 7.30 15.86 -4.38
C VAL A 276 8.66 15.81 -3.69
N ALA A 277 8.65 15.56 -2.39
CA ALA A 277 9.87 15.36 -1.60
C ALA A 277 10.57 14.05 -1.98
N ILE A 278 11.89 14.05 -1.95
CA ILE A 278 12.72 12.87 -2.23
C ILE A 278 13.61 12.61 -1.01
N THR A 279 13.71 11.34 -0.60
CA THR A 279 14.65 10.89 0.42
C THR A 279 15.48 9.76 -0.16
N PHE A 280 16.80 9.83 0.01
CA PHE A 280 17.74 8.84 -0.54
C PHE A 280 18.66 8.31 0.57
N PRO A 281 18.16 7.40 1.41
CA PRO A 281 18.96 6.83 2.49
C PRO A 281 20.07 5.95 1.92
N THR A 282 21.18 5.83 2.66
CA THR A 282 22.42 5.17 2.19
C THR A 282 22.68 3.81 2.79
N ASP A 283 21.94 3.42 3.83
CA ASP A 283 22.08 2.09 4.43
C ASP A 283 21.44 0.99 3.57
N ASN A 284 21.72 -0.26 3.92
CA ASN A 284 21.26 -1.43 3.16
C ASN A 284 20.02 -2.09 3.76
N SER A 285 19.27 -1.42 4.65
CA SER A 285 17.99 -1.96 5.10
C SER A 285 17.02 -2.07 3.92
N THR A 286 16.09 -3.03 3.99
CA THR A 286 15.00 -3.18 3.02
C THR A 286 14.24 -1.87 2.83
N ASN A 287 13.97 -1.15 3.91
CA ASN A 287 13.30 0.16 3.86
C ASN A 287 14.12 1.20 3.09
N SER A 288 15.42 1.27 3.34
CA SER A 288 16.29 2.21 2.63
C SER A 288 16.46 1.88 1.16
N ILE A 289 16.52 0.59 0.81
CA ILE A 289 16.53 0.14 -0.58
C ILE A 289 15.21 0.54 -1.26
N LEU A 290 14.05 0.27 -0.64
CA LEU A 290 12.74 0.64 -1.19
C LEU A 290 12.57 2.17 -1.31
N ALA A 291 13.10 2.94 -0.36
CA ALA A 291 13.12 4.40 -0.46
C ALA A 291 13.95 4.88 -1.66
N ARG A 292 15.08 4.23 -1.95
CA ARG A 292 15.87 4.51 -3.18
C ARG A 292 15.11 4.15 -4.45
N PHE A 293 14.35 3.05 -4.47
CA PHE A 293 13.45 2.73 -5.59
C PHE A 293 12.38 3.80 -5.79
N ASN A 294 11.79 4.30 -4.70
CA ASN A 294 10.80 5.38 -4.75
C ASN A 294 11.44 6.68 -5.29
N ALA A 295 12.57 7.11 -4.74
CA ALA A 295 13.31 8.27 -5.22
C ALA A 295 13.67 8.18 -6.72
N ALA A 296 14.11 7.00 -7.16
CA ALA A 296 14.42 6.72 -8.55
C ALA A 296 13.16 6.79 -9.44
N SER A 297 12.04 6.22 -8.98
CA SER A 297 10.74 6.26 -9.67
C SER A 297 10.20 7.68 -9.82
N VAL A 298 10.24 8.47 -8.74
CA VAL A 298 9.83 9.89 -8.77
C VAL A 298 10.72 10.67 -9.74
N THR A 299 12.03 10.46 -9.70
CA THR A 299 12.95 11.11 -10.63
C THR A 299 12.60 10.76 -12.08
N LEU A 300 12.39 9.49 -12.37
CA LEU A 300 12.08 8.98 -13.71
C LEU A 300 10.78 9.59 -14.28
N GLN A 301 9.74 9.70 -13.45
CA GLN A 301 8.44 10.25 -13.82
C GLN A 301 8.42 11.78 -13.95
N ASN A 302 9.43 12.47 -13.44
CA ASN A 302 9.48 13.94 -13.42
C ASN A 302 10.71 14.50 -14.18
N THR A 303 11.33 13.73 -15.06
CA THR A 303 12.52 14.17 -15.83
C THR A 303 12.26 15.39 -16.71
N ASN A 304 11.03 15.59 -17.21
CA ASN A 304 10.67 16.68 -18.12
C ASN A 304 9.58 17.62 -17.58
N GLY A 305 9.21 17.50 -16.30
CA GLY A 305 8.17 18.30 -15.65
C GLY A 305 7.28 17.48 -14.72
N PRO A 306 6.28 18.09 -14.06
CA PRO A 306 5.38 17.38 -13.16
C PRO A 306 4.61 16.27 -13.87
N GLY A 307 4.94 15.01 -13.55
CA GLY A 307 4.36 13.81 -14.18
C GLY A 307 4.71 13.62 -15.67
N VAL A 308 5.64 14.41 -16.20
CA VAL A 308 6.12 14.30 -17.58
C VAL A 308 7.51 13.68 -17.53
N GLY A 309 7.59 12.39 -17.85
CA GLY A 309 8.81 11.61 -17.79
C GLY A 309 8.56 10.20 -18.30
N CYS A 310 9.43 9.27 -17.93
CA CYS A 310 9.26 7.87 -18.30
C CYS A 310 8.37 7.14 -17.30
N PRO A 311 7.40 6.34 -17.76
CA PRO A 311 6.57 5.54 -16.88
C PRO A 311 7.42 4.46 -16.19
N ILE A 312 7.02 4.04 -14.98
CA ILE A 312 7.76 3.00 -14.24
C ILE A 312 7.83 1.68 -15.03
N SER A 313 6.83 1.42 -15.89
CA SER A 313 6.81 0.26 -16.80
C SER A 313 7.98 0.22 -17.79
N SER A 314 8.74 1.31 -17.97
CA SER A 314 9.99 1.29 -18.75
C SER A 314 11.18 0.68 -17.97
N THR A 315 10.94 0.16 -16.77
CA THR A 315 11.96 -0.42 -15.88
C THR A 315 11.42 -1.67 -15.20
N THR A 316 12.31 -2.54 -14.74
CA THR A 316 11.98 -3.73 -13.93
C THR A 316 11.85 -3.42 -12.44
N TRP A 317 11.79 -2.13 -12.06
CA TRP A 317 11.84 -1.70 -10.67
C TRP A 317 10.71 -2.24 -9.80
N THR A 318 9.49 -2.38 -10.33
CA THR A 318 8.38 -2.98 -9.58
C THR A 318 8.69 -4.43 -9.21
N ALA A 319 9.17 -5.23 -10.16
CA ALA A 319 9.56 -6.62 -9.92
C ALA A 319 10.76 -6.73 -8.97
N GLN A 320 11.78 -5.88 -9.14
CA GLN A 320 12.93 -5.83 -8.24
C GLN A 320 12.51 -5.45 -6.81
N ALA A 321 11.66 -4.43 -6.65
CA ALA A 321 11.14 -4.02 -5.35
C ALA A 321 10.30 -5.12 -4.69
N ASN A 322 9.48 -5.84 -5.46
CA ASN A 322 8.74 -7.01 -4.97
C ASN A 322 9.69 -8.10 -4.48
N ALA A 323 10.69 -8.49 -5.29
CA ALA A 323 11.68 -9.48 -4.90
C ALA A 323 12.45 -9.09 -3.62
N ILE A 324 12.74 -7.79 -3.46
CA ILE A 324 13.35 -7.25 -2.24
C ILE A 324 12.42 -7.39 -1.02
N ARG A 325 11.12 -7.11 -1.17
CA ARG A 325 10.12 -7.33 -0.11
C ARG A 325 10.01 -8.81 0.25
N ASP A 326 10.06 -9.69 -0.73
CA ASP A 326 9.98 -11.14 -0.54
C ASP A 326 11.27 -11.76 0.05
N GLY A 327 12.20 -10.94 0.54
CA GLY A 327 13.46 -11.39 1.17
C GLY A 327 14.48 -11.97 0.19
N GLN A 328 14.30 -11.82 -1.12
CA GLN A 328 15.24 -12.33 -2.14
C GLN A 328 16.50 -11.45 -2.31
N GLN A 329 16.73 -10.47 -1.44
CA GLN A 329 17.91 -9.58 -1.48
C GLN A 329 19.24 -10.32 -1.56
N SER A 330 19.33 -11.52 -0.97
CA SER A 330 20.56 -12.31 -0.91
C SER A 330 21.03 -12.83 -2.27
N ARG A 331 20.26 -12.65 -3.37
CA ARG A 331 20.65 -13.07 -4.72
C ARG A 331 20.90 -11.94 -5.72
N VAL A 332 20.49 -10.69 -5.42
CA VAL A 332 20.62 -9.56 -6.36
C VAL A 332 21.83 -8.68 -6.05
N ALA A 333 22.29 -8.64 -4.79
CA ALA A 333 23.57 -8.03 -4.45
C ALA A 333 24.70 -9.06 -4.59
N ILE A 334 25.82 -8.67 -5.23
CA ILE A 334 27.09 -9.40 -5.41
C ILE A 334 27.20 -10.35 -6.62
N ALA A 335 26.61 -10.03 -7.78
CA ALA A 335 27.07 -10.63 -9.05
C ALA A 335 28.05 -9.75 -9.86
N THR A 336 28.25 -8.48 -9.48
CA THR A 336 28.95 -7.53 -10.38
C THR A 336 30.05 -6.69 -9.71
N THR A 337 30.89 -7.26 -8.83
CA THR A 337 32.24 -6.71 -8.57
C THR A 337 33.10 -7.66 -7.73
N LEU A 338 33.92 -8.49 -8.38
CA LEU A 338 35.37 -8.68 -8.16
C LEU A 338 35.80 -10.05 -8.73
N SER A 339 36.26 -10.03 -9.97
CA SER A 339 37.23 -11.00 -10.48
C SER A 339 38.16 -10.26 -11.41
N VAL A 340 39.02 -9.42 -10.81
CA VAL A 340 40.32 -9.12 -11.42
C VAL A 340 41.12 -10.41 -11.31
N SER A 341 41.25 -11.12 -12.42
CA SER A 341 42.33 -12.07 -12.64
C SER A 341 42.79 -11.85 -14.07
N THR A 342 43.95 -11.21 -14.17
CA THR A 342 44.87 -11.33 -15.29
C THR A 342 44.97 -12.78 -15.73
N GLU A 343 44.65 -13.09 -16.99
CA GLU A 343 45.60 -13.67 -17.95
C GLU A 343 44.97 -13.93 -19.32
N SER A 344 45.72 -13.54 -20.35
CA SER A 344 45.53 -13.88 -21.75
C SER A 344 45.70 -15.38 -22.00
N SER A 345 44.87 -16.00 -22.84
CA SER A 345 45.25 -16.46 -24.20
C SER A 345 44.33 -17.57 -24.77
N VAL A 346 43.82 -17.30 -25.98
CA VAL A 346 43.76 -18.15 -27.19
C VAL A 346 43.35 -19.63 -27.06
N SER A 347 42.23 -20.02 -27.71
CA SER A 347 42.23 -20.88 -28.93
C SER A 347 41.05 -21.87 -29.04
N THR A 348 40.40 -21.80 -30.21
CA THR A 348 39.83 -22.89 -31.04
C THR A 348 38.68 -23.80 -30.55
N SER A 349 37.58 -23.71 -31.32
CA SER A 349 36.61 -24.78 -31.67
C SER A 349 37.31 -26.01 -32.29
N PRO A 350 36.74 -27.24 -32.29
CA PRO A 350 35.59 -27.57 -33.16
C PRO A 350 34.58 -28.66 -32.68
N ALA A 351 33.42 -28.63 -33.35
CA ALA A 351 32.45 -29.67 -33.75
C ALA A 351 32.55 -31.15 -33.26
N ALA A 352 31.39 -31.73 -32.89
CA ALA A 352 30.63 -32.75 -33.68
C ALA A 352 29.98 -33.91 -32.87
N SER A 353 28.70 -34.16 -33.18
CA SER A 353 27.98 -35.45 -33.35
C SER A 353 27.54 -36.34 -32.17
N SER A 354 26.21 -36.56 -32.13
CA SER A 354 25.40 -37.81 -32.10
C SER A 354 25.82 -38.98 -31.16
N VAL A 355 24.95 -39.77 -30.48
CA VAL A 355 23.81 -40.59 -30.93
C VAL A 355 23.10 -41.28 -29.72
N VAL A 356 21.76 -41.38 -29.75
CA VAL A 356 20.87 -42.60 -29.59
C VAL A 356 20.64 -43.32 -28.22
N ALA A 357 19.34 -43.62 -28.00
CA ALA A 357 18.67 -44.69 -27.20
C ALA A 357 18.63 -44.57 -25.67
N GLY A 358 17.57 -44.94 -24.94
CA GLY A 358 16.29 -45.59 -25.23
C GLY A 358 15.49 -45.83 -23.92
N CYS A 359 14.17 -46.00 -24.04
CA CYS A 359 13.15 -46.39 -23.03
C CYS A 359 13.54 -47.62 -22.15
N PRO A 360 12.82 -47.99 -21.05
CA PRO A 360 11.38 -47.81 -20.81
C PRO A 360 10.89 -47.52 -19.36
N ALA A 361 9.57 -47.31 -19.28
CA ALA A 361 8.70 -47.22 -18.10
C ALA A 361 8.69 -48.48 -17.22
N PRO A 362 8.11 -48.36 -16.00
CA PRO A 362 7.11 -49.34 -15.62
C PRO A 362 5.85 -48.72 -14.97
N GLU A 363 4.72 -49.18 -15.47
CA GLU A 363 3.40 -49.22 -14.84
C GLU A 363 3.37 -50.38 -13.82
N PRO A 364 2.61 -50.27 -12.71
CA PRO A 364 1.77 -51.40 -12.37
C PRO A 364 0.34 -51.03 -11.94
N THR A 365 -0.56 -51.77 -12.59
CA THR A 365 -1.94 -52.21 -12.32
C THR A 365 -2.53 -52.17 -10.88
N PRO A 366 -3.87 -52.14 -10.78
CA PRO A 366 -4.64 -51.86 -9.56
C PRO A 366 -4.90 -53.11 -8.70
N THR A 367 -4.93 -52.94 -7.37
CA THR A 367 -5.40 -53.95 -6.42
C THR A 367 -6.65 -53.47 -5.70
N SER A 368 -7.68 -54.29 -5.77
CA SER A 368 -8.96 -54.19 -5.07
C SER A 368 -8.84 -54.68 -3.62
N SER A 369 -9.33 -53.91 -2.65
CA SER A 369 -9.66 -54.28 -1.25
C SER A 369 -10.24 -53.03 -0.58
N GLU A 370 -11.16 -53.02 0.36
CA GLU A 370 -12.17 -53.92 0.91
C GLU A 370 -13.00 -52.95 1.79
N VAL A 371 -14.33 -53.07 1.79
CA VAL A 371 -15.23 -52.21 2.58
C VAL A 371 -15.24 -52.68 4.04
N PRO A 372 -14.90 -51.84 5.04
CA PRO A 372 -15.33 -52.07 6.40
C PRO A 372 -16.60 -51.26 6.73
N THR A 373 -17.56 -51.98 7.29
CA THR A 373 -18.81 -51.51 7.88
C THR A 373 -18.55 -50.76 9.21
N PRO A 374 -19.49 -49.89 9.64
CA PRO A 374 -19.27 -48.94 10.73
C PRO A 374 -19.41 -49.61 12.11
N SER A 375 -18.41 -49.45 12.98
CA SER A 375 -18.50 -49.83 14.39
C SER A 375 -18.63 -48.59 15.29
N SER A 376 -19.85 -48.44 15.80
CA SER A 376 -20.25 -48.00 17.13
C SER A 376 -19.29 -47.15 18.00
N ILE A 377 -19.73 -45.91 18.22
CA ILE A 377 -19.75 -45.16 19.49
C ILE A 377 -18.99 -45.73 20.69
N VAL A 378 -17.95 -45.00 21.12
CA VAL A 378 -17.51 -44.97 22.52
C VAL A 378 -17.55 -43.53 23.02
N SER A 379 -18.40 -43.30 24.02
CA SER A 379 -18.37 -42.09 24.86
C SER A 379 -17.06 -42.05 25.65
N ALA A 380 -16.28 -40.98 25.47
CA ALA A 380 -15.14 -40.68 26.32
C ALA A 380 -15.53 -39.61 27.35
N SER A 381 -15.26 -39.92 28.62
CA SER A 381 -15.40 -39.06 29.80
C SER A 381 -14.51 -37.81 29.73
N PRO A 382 -14.85 -36.73 30.46
CA PRO A 382 -14.13 -35.46 30.37
C PRO A 382 -12.75 -35.57 31.01
N VAL A 383 -11.70 -35.35 30.23
CA VAL A 383 -10.34 -35.13 30.73
C VAL A 383 -10.22 -33.69 31.22
N SER A 384 -9.70 -33.53 32.42
CA SER A 384 -9.46 -32.23 33.06
C SER A 384 -8.46 -31.40 32.27
N SER A 385 -8.85 -30.14 32.01
CA SER A 385 -8.09 -29.10 31.35
C SER A 385 -6.82 -28.75 32.13
N THR A 386 -5.69 -29.34 31.75
CA THR A 386 -4.37 -28.77 32.07
C THR A 386 -4.16 -27.54 31.19
N ASP A 387 -3.90 -26.40 31.84
CA ASP A 387 -3.60 -25.10 31.22
C ASP A 387 -2.47 -25.23 30.18
N VAL A 388 -2.83 -25.36 28.90
CA VAL A 388 -1.89 -25.18 27.79
C VAL A 388 -1.78 -23.68 27.58
N THR A 389 -0.69 -23.09 28.09
CA THR A 389 -0.33 -21.70 27.81
C THR A 389 0.41 -21.67 26.47
N SER A 390 -0.08 -20.90 25.49
CA SER A 390 0.63 -20.69 24.23
C SER A 390 1.96 -19.96 24.46
N ALA A 391 2.90 -20.05 23.51
CA ALA A 391 4.24 -19.45 23.62
C ALA A 391 4.22 -17.93 23.92
N ASP A 392 3.15 -17.24 23.53
CA ASP A 392 2.93 -15.81 23.79
C ASP A 392 2.25 -15.50 25.14
N GLY A 393 2.08 -16.50 26.01
CA GLY A 393 1.46 -16.33 27.33
C GLY A 393 -0.08 -16.24 27.30
N LEU A 394 -0.72 -16.45 26.15
CA LEU A 394 -2.17 -16.48 26.02
C LEU A 394 -2.74 -17.84 26.41
N SER A 395 -3.79 -17.81 27.24
CA SER A 395 -4.61 -18.99 27.53
C SER A 395 -5.60 -19.26 26.39
N LEU A 396 -6.02 -20.51 26.24
CA LEU A 396 -7.02 -20.92 25.23
C LEU A 396 -8.33 -20.14 25.36
N ALA A 397 -8.73 -19.81 26.60
CA ALA A 397 -9.92 -19.00 26.87
C ALA A 397 -9.77 -17.54 26.40
N GLN A 398 -8.57 -16.95 26.53
CA GLN A 398 -8.29 -15.62 26.00
C GLN A 398 -8.28 -15.63 24.47
N ILE A 399 -7.69 -16.65 23.86
CA ILE A 399 -7.71 -16.81 22.39
C ILE A 399 -9.15 -16.92 21.92
N ASP A 400 -9.99 -17.78 22.51
CA ASP A 400 -11.40 -17.89 22.11
C ASP A 400 -12.17 -16.57 22.27
N ALA A 401 -11.96 -15.86 23.38
CA ALA A 401 -12.63 -14.59 23.65
C ALA A 401 -12.26 -13.49 22.65
N LEU A 402 -11.00 -13.46 22.19
CA LEU A 402 -10.49 -12.47 21.22
C LEU A 402 -10.76 -12.87 19.77
N THR A 403 -10.98 -14.16 19.51
CA THR A 403 -11.18 -14.69 18.17
C THR A 403 -12.57 -14.31 17.65
N PRO A 404 -12.70 -13.66 16.49
CA PRO A 404 -13.99 -13.34 15.89
C PRO A 404 -14.88 -14.59 15.73
N ARG A 405 -16.19 -14.44 15.92
CA ARG A 405 -17.12 -15.57 15.75
C ARG A 405 -17.17 -15.95 14.27
N LEU A 406 -17.18 -17.25 13.97
CA LEU A 406 -17.28 -17.74 12.58
C LEU A 406 -18.64 -17.39 11.93
N GLY A 407 -19.68 -17.24 12.75
CA GLY A 407 -20.99 -16.71 12.33
C GLY A 407 -21.81 -17.61 11.41
N PHE A 408 -21.40 -18.88 11.23
CA PHE A 408 -22.11 -19.86 10.40
C PHE A 408 -21.94 -21.27 10.96
N SER A 409 -22.82 -22.20 10.56
CA SER A 409 -22.80 -23.61 11.00
C SER A 409 -22.52 -24.53 9.83
N SER A 410 -21.81 -25.63 10.05
CA SER A 410 -21.54 -26.64 9.02
C SER A 410 -22.79 -27.42 8.65
N GLY A 411 -22.80 -28.01 7.46
CA GLY A 411 -23.84 -28.97 7.07
C GLY A 411 -25.17 -28.33 6.64
N VAL A 412 -25.19 -27.03 6.33
CA VAL A 412 -26.41 -26.33 5.88
C VAL A 412 -26.75 -26.78 4.45
N ASN A 413 -27.99 -27.27 4.26
CA ASN A 413 -28.53 -27.68 2.96
C ASN A 413 -27.59 -28.58 2.12
N PRO A 414 -27.30 -29.81 2.56
CA PRO A 414 -26.42 -30.71 1.82
C PRO A 414 -26.98 -31.06 0.44
N THR A 415 -26.16 -30.93 -0.60
CA THR A 415 -26.54 -31.23 -2.00
C THR A 415 -26.55 -32.73 -2.32
N GLY A 416 -25.99 -33.56 -1.42
CA GLY A 416 -25.77 -34.99 -1.64
C GLY A 416 -24.46 -35.34 -2.35
N THR A 417 -23.69 -34.36 -2.82
CA THR A 417 -22.34 -34.57 -3.43
C THR A 417 -21.19 -34.27 -2.46
N GLY A 418 -21.47 -33.97 -1.19
CA GLY A 418 -20.49 -33.56 -0.19
C GLY A 418 -20.36 -32.05 -0.01
N ASN A 419 -21.10 -31.26 -0.79
CA ASN A 419 -21.18 -29.80 -0.68
C ASN A 419 -22.43 -29.36 0.10
N CYS A 420 -22.30 -28.21 0.76
CA CYS A 420 -23.30 -27.54 1.56
C CYS A 420 -23.27 -26.03 1.25
N ASP A 421 -24.34 -25.33 1.59
CA ASP A 421 -24.42 -23.87 1.42
C ASP A 421 -23.42 -23.17 2.35
N GLY A 422 -22.66 -22.22 1.81
CA GLY A 422 -21.77 -21.34 2.57
C GLY A 422 -22.48 -20.15 3.20
N ALA A 423 -21.74 -19.39 4.01
CA ALA A 423 -22.22 -18.23 4.74
C ALA A 423 -22.42 -16.97 3.88
N VAL A 424 -21.84 -16.95 2.67
CA VAL A 424 -21.86 -15.80 1.76
C VAL A 424 -22.51 -16.20 0.44
N ASN A 425 -23.28 -15.27 -0.12
CA ASN A 425 -23.86 -15.42 -1.45
C ASN A 425 -22.84 -15.01 -2.51
N GLY A 426 -22.78 -15.78 -3.59
CA GLY A 426 -22.03 -15.43 -4.80
C GLY A 426 -22.73 -14.34 -5.60
N ALA A 427 -22.11 -13.96 -6.73
CA ALA A 427 -22.62 -12.92 -7.62
C ALA A 427 -24.03 -13.22 -8.19
N ASN A 428 -24.43 -14.48 -8.24
CA ASN A 428 -25.75 -14.93 -8.66
C ASN A 428 -26.82 -14.85 -7.54
N GLY A 429 -26.47 -14.35 -6.36
CA GLY A 429 -27.36 -14.27 -5.19
C GLY A 429 -27.60 -15.61 -4.50
N GLN A 430 -26.96 -16.70 -4.93
CA GLN A 430 -27.04 -18.01 -4.28
C GLN A 430 -25.87 -18.21 -3.32
N PRO A 431 -26.04 -18.96 -2.21
CA PRO A 431 -24.92 -19.33 -1.35
C PRO A 431 -23.79 -20.00 -2.13
N ILE A 432 -22.54 -19.63 -1.85
CA ILE A 432 -21.38 -20.31 -2.42
C ILE A 432 -21.30 -21.71 -1.81
N GLU A 433 -21.21 -22.76 -2.64
CA GLU A 433 -21.04 -24.12 -2.15
C GLU A 433 -19.68 -24.30 -1.46
N VAL A 434 -19.70 -24.92 -0.28
CA VAL A 434 -18.51 -25.25 0.53
C VAL A 434 -18.57 -26.72 0.95
N PRO A 435 -17.45 -27.36 1.31
CA PRO A 435 -17.48 -28.71 1.87
C PRO A 435 -18.38 -28.76 3.11
N CYS A 436 -19.21 -29.80 3.26
CA CYS A 436 -20.15 -29.89 4.38
C CYS A 436 -19.50 -29.95 5.77
N SER A 437 -18.20 -30.27 5.85
CA SER A 437 -17.40 -30.19 7.08
C SER A 437 -17.01 -28.77 7.49
N CYS A 438 -17.33 -27.77 6.65
CA CYS A 438 -16.97 -26.38 6.86
C CYS A 438 -18.19 -25.53 7.26
N PRO A 439 -18.04 -24.62 8.24
CA PRO A 439 -16.86 -24.40 9.08
C PRO A 439 -16.65 -25.51 10.13
N PRO A 440 -15.43 -25.74 10.62
CA PRO A 440 -15.21 -26.69 11.72
C PRO A 440 -15.93 -26.24 12.99
N ALA A 441 -16.10 -27.18 13.93
CA ALA A 441 -16.56 -26.85 15.27
C ALA A 441 -15.63 -25.80 15.92
N ARG A 442 -16.21 -24.89 16.72
CA ARG A 442 -15.49 -23.73 17.27
C ARG A 442 -14.29 -24.14 18.11
N ASP A 443 -14.44 -25.15 18.95
CA ASP A 443 -13.37 -25.71 19.79
C ASP A 443 -12.22 -26.26 18.96
N VAL A 444 -12.51 -27.01 17.89
CA VAL A 444 -11.52 -27.52 16.93
C VAL A 444 -10.77 -26.36 16.26
N PHE A 445 -11.49 -25.32 15.84
CA PHE A 445 -10.89 -24.13 15.24
C PHE A 445 -9.97 -23.39 16.21
N ILE A 446 -10.42 -23.14 17.45
CA ILE A 446 -9.62 -22.45 18.46
C ILE A 446 -8.36 -23.25 18.81
N GLN A 447 -8.45 -24.58 18.87
CA GLN A 447 -7.28 -25.41 19.13
C GLN A 447 -6.25 -25.31 18.00
N SER A 448 -6.68 -25.30 16.74
CA SER A 448 -5.79 -25.09 15.58
C SER A 448 -5.17 -23.68 15.60
N LEU A 449 -6.00 -22.65 15.80
CA LEU A 449 -5.54 -21.27 15.84
C LEU A 449 -4.53 -21.05 16.98
N ALA A 450 -4.74 -21.67 18.14
CA ALA A 450 -3.78 -21.59 19.25
C ALA A 450 -2.43 -22.21 18.93
N GLN A 451 -2.40 -23.28 18.11
CA GLN A 451 -1.15 -23.88 17.61
C GLN A 451 -0.45 -22.94 16.63
N ASP A 452 -1.20 -22.33 15.70
CA ASP A 452 -0.66 -21.36 14.74
C ASP A 452 -0.07 -20.13 15.45
N ILE A 453 -0.77 -19.60 16.46
CA ILE A 453 -0.28 -18.48 17.29
C ILE A 453 1.00 -18.88 18.01
N ALA A 454 1.03 -20.04 18.66
CA ALA A 454 2.21 -20.50 19.38
C ALA A 454 3.43 -20.74 18.46
N ALA A 455 3.20 -21.08 17.19
CA ALA A 455 4.24 -21.23 16.19
C ALA A 455 4.65 -19.90 15.54
N GLY A 456 3.81 -18.86 15.61
CA GLY A 456 3.95 -17.61 14.85
C GLY A 456 3.71 -17.76 13.34
N HIS A 457 3.19 -18.91 12.91
CA HIS A 457 2.90 -19.26 11.52
C HIS A 457 1.86 -20.38 11.46
N ALA A 458 1.22 -20.57 10.31
CA ALA A 458 0.29 -21.68 10.13
C ALA A 458 1.03 -23.02 10.20
N VAL A 459 0.71 -23.89 11.17
CA VAL A 459 1.50 -25.11 11.46
C VAL A 459 1.53 -26.08 10.27
N ASN A 460 0.46 -26.12 9.47
CA ASN A 460 0.39 -26.95 8.26
C ASN A 460 0.81 -26.19 6.99
N ASN A 461 1.19 -24.91 7.11
CA ASN A 461 1.73 -24.11 6.01
C ASN A 461 2.75 -23.06 6.53
N PRO A 462 3.96 -23.48 6.92
CA PRO A 462 4.90 -22.63 7.64
C PRO A 462 5.41 -21.38 6.90
N SER A 463 5.17 -21.29 5.58
CA SER A 463 5.49 -20.08 4.81
C SER A 463 4.53 -18.92 5.07
N VAL A 464 3.41 -19.15 5.75
CA VAL A 464 2.42 -18.12 6.08
C VAL A 464 2.50 -17.76 7.55
N SER A 465 2.99 -16.55 7.84
CA SER A 465 3.07 -16.01 9.20
C SER A 465 1.69 -15.70 9.78
N VAL A 466 1.54 -15.90 11.08
CA VAL A 466 0.31 -15.62 11.84
C VAL A 466 0.64 -14.66 12.97
N SER A 467 -0.14 -13.58 13.08
CA SER A 467 -0.01 -12.58 14.15
C SER A 467 -1.34 -12.38 14.86
N PHE A 468 -1.35 -12.36 16.19
CA PHE A 468 -2.59 -12.30 16.97
C PHE A 468 -2.51 -11.22 18.06
N PRO A 469 -2.66 -9.93 17.69
CA PRO A 469 -2.60 -8.84 18.64
C PRO A 469 -3.78 -8.91 19.63
N THR A 470 -3.55 -8.44 20.86
CA THR A 470 -4.51 -8.58 21.97
C THR A 470 -5.23 -7.30 22.33
N ASP A 471 -4.86 -6.15 21.75
CA ASP A 471 -5.55 -4.89 22.00
C ASP A 471 -6.85 -4.76 21.19
N ASN A 472 -7.64 -3.74 21.52
CA ASN A 472 -8.97 -3.54 20.95
C ASN A 472 -9.01 -2.57 19.77
N SER A 473 -7.87 -2.13 19.23
CA SER A 473 -7.87 -1.25 18.06
C SER A 473 -8.50 -1.94 16.84
N THR A 474 -9.08 -1.14 15.93
CA THR A 474 -9.63 -1.65 14.66
C THR A 474 -8.57 -2.41 13.86
N SER A 475 -7.32 -1.93 13.86
CA SER A 475 -6.18 -2.60 13.21
C SER A 475 -5.94 -4.01 13.80
N SER A 476 -5.97 -4.13 15.13
CA SER A 476 -5.79 -5.42 15.80
C SER A 476 -6.98 -6.35 15.59
N GLN A 477 -8.20 -5.83 15.52
CA GLN A 477 -9.38 -6.61 15.15
C GLN A 477 -9.29 -7.14 13.71
N ILE A 478 -8.90 -6.29 12.74
CA ILE A 478 -8.64 -6.67 11.35
C ILE A 478 -7.58 -7.77 11.29
N THR A 479 -6.47 -7.60 12.00
CA THR A 479 -5.38 -8.58 12.05
C THR A 479 -5.85 -9.92 12.61
N ARG A 480 -6.67 -9.93 13.68
CA ARG A 480 -7.26 -11.17 14.21
C ARG A 480 -8.21 -11.85 13.23
N ILE A 481 -9.01 -11.10 12.47
CA ILE A 481 -9.86 -11.66 11.41
C ILE A 481 -9.01 -12.28 10.29
N GLN A 482 -7.97 -11.58 9.83
CA GLN A 482 -7.06 -12.07 8.80
C GLN A 482 -6.34 -13.36 9.26
N SER A 483 -5.81 -13.38 10.48
CA SER A 483 -5.21 -14.58 11.07
C SER A 483 -6.19 -15.73 11.21
N SER A 484 -7.45 -15.43 11.57
CA SER A 484 -8.51 -16.44 11.62
C SER A 484 -8.82 -17.02 10.24
N LEU A 485 -8.82 -16.20 9.18
CA LEU A 485 -8.99 -16.66 7.80
C LEU A 485 -7.82 -17.53 7.33
N VAL A 486 -6.59 -17.15 7.66
CA VAL A 486 -5.39 -17.94 7.35
C VAL A 486 -5.43 -19.30 8.03
N ALA A 487 -5.71 -19.34 9.34
CA ALA A 487 -5.84 -20.59 10.09
C ALA A 487 -6.92 -21.49 9.48
N LEU A 488 -8.09 -20.92 9.14
CA LEU A 488 -9.20 -21.64 8.52
C LEU A 488 -8.80 -22.28 7.18
N GLN A 489 -8.05 -21.57 6.34
CA GLN A 489 -7.63 -22.04 5.01
C GLN A 489 -6.49 -23.06 5.06
N ASN A 490 -5.77 -23.17 6.17
CA ASN A 490 -4.61 -24.04 6.32
C ASN A 490 -4.82 -25.17 7.36
N LEU A 491 -6.07 -25.49 7.69
CA LEU A 491 -6.39 -26.52 8.70
C LEU A 491 -5.77 -27.90 8.41
N ASN A 492 -5.62 -28.30 7.15
CA ASN A 492 -5.09 -29.62 6.77
C ASN A 492 -3.92 -29.55 5.76
N GLY A 493 -3.28 -28.39 5.60
CA GLY A 493 -2.20 -28.17 4.64
C GLY A 493 -2.36 -26.87 3.85
N PRO A 494 -1.40 -26.53 2.97
CA PRO A 494 -1.43 -25.30 2.19
C PRO A 494 -2.69 -25.19 1.32
N GLY A 495 -3.61 -24.30 1.71
CA GLY A 495 -4.91 -24.11 1.04
C GLY A 495 -5.89 -25.27 1.20
N GLN A 496 -5.58 -26.27 2.03
CA GLN A 496 -6.39 -27.47 2.27
C GLN A 496 -7.22 -27.31 3.55
N GLY A 497 -8.02 -26.26 3.60
CA GLY A 497 -8.86 -25.93 4.75
C GLY A 497 -10.29 -25.58 4.35
N CYS A 498 -10.97 -24.86 5.23
CA CYS A 498 -12.29 -24.35 4.92
C CYS A 498 -12.18 -23.01 4.18
N PRO A 499 -12.90 -22.83 3.06
CA PRO A 499 -12.88 -21.58 2.32
C PRO A 499 -13.47 -20.46 3.19
N ALA A 500 -13.03 -19.22 2.97
CA ALA A 500 -13.56 -18.05 3.70
C ALA A 500 -15.10 -17.96 3.63
N ALA A 501 -15.66 -18.38 2.49
CA ALA A 501 -17.09 -18.44 2.24
C ALA A 501 -17.88 -19.35 3.19
N SER A 502 -17.22 -20.23 3.95
CA SER A 502 -17.85 -21.05 5.00
C SER A 502 -18.12 -20.28 6.30
N THR A 503 -17.73 -19.00 6.37
CA THR A 503 -17.85 -18.15 7.57
C THR A 503 -18.27 -16.74 7.20
N THR A 504 -18.63 -15.92 8.18
CA THR A 504 -18.91 -14.49 7.98
C THR A 504 -17.68 -13.60 8.18
N LEU A 505 -16.47 -14.18 8.29
CA LEU A 505 -15.24 -13.43 8.58
C LEU A 505 -14.91 -12.38 7.51
N SER A 506 -15.14 -12.68 6.23
CA SER A 506 -14.93 -11.69 5.15
C SER A 506 -15.87 -10.49 5.25
N ALA A 507 -17.13 -10.71 5.64
CA ALA A 507 -18.09 -9.63 5.87
C ALA A 507 -17.72 -8.80 7.11
N GLN A 508 -17.26 -9.46 8.19
CA GLN A 508 -16.75 -8.78 9.37
C GLN A 508 -15.51 -7.94 9.05
N LEU A 509 -14.61 -8.44 8.20
CA LEU A 509 -13.44 -7.70 7.74
C LEU A 509 -13.85 -6.44 6.98
N ALA A 510 -14.75 -6.56 6.00
CA ALA A 510 -15.26 -5.43 5.24
C ALA A 510 -15.92 -4.37 6.15
N ALA A 511 -16.71 -4.81 7.13
CA ALA A 511 -17.37 -3.89 8.08
C ALA A 511 -16.38 -3.10 8.95
N LEU A 512 -15.18 -3.63 9.22
CA LEU A 512 -14.13 -2.91 9.95
C LEU A 512 -13.26 -2.04 9.04
N GLN A 513 -13.26 -2.31 7.74
CA GLN A 513 -12.47 -1.57 6.75
C GLN A 513 -13.15 -0.27 6.32
N GLY A 514 -14.49 -0.19 6.44
CA GLY A 514 -15.27 1.04 6.32
C GLY A 514 -15.41 1.52 4.89
#